data_AF-A0AA51E9U7-F1
#
_entry.id   AF-A0AA51E9U7-F1
#
_cell.length_a   1.000
_cell.length_b   1.000
_cell.length_c   1.000
_cell.angle_alpha   90.00
_cell.angle_beta   90.00
_cell.angle_gamma   90.00
#
_symmetry.space_group_name_H-M   'P 1'
#
loop_
_entity.id
_entity.type
_entity.pdbx_description
1 polymer ?
#
loop_
_entity_poly.entity_id
_entity_poly.type
_entity_poly.pdbx_seq_one_letter_code
_entity_poly.pdbx_strand_id
1 'polypeptide(L)' 'RYPVDLRASGKDLIQNHLTYYIYNHCAIWPNEEDKWPKGVRANGHLMLNSAKMSKSEGNFLTLSESIEKFSADGM' A
#
# COMPACT_ATOMS: atom_id res chain seq x y z
N ARG A 1 2.63 -11.85 -14.11
CA ARG A 1 3.96 -12.08 -14.72
C ARG A 1 4.98 -11.96 -13.58
N TYR A 2 6.01 -12.79 -13.54
CA TYR A 2 7.09 -12.70 -12.56
C TYR A 2 8.31 -11.98 -13.16
N PRO A 3 9.15 -11.35 -12.33
CA PRO A 3 8.93 -11.07 -10.91
C PRO A 3 7.91 -9.94 -10.69
N VAL A 4 7.64 -9.63 -9.42
CA VAL A 4 6.88 -8.42 -9.06
C VAL A 4 7.80 -7.20 -9.20
N ASP A 5 7.54 -6.35 -10.20
CA ASP A 5 8.36 -5.15 -10.46
C ASP A 5 8.21 -4.08 -9.36
N LEU A 6 6.98 -3.87 -8.86
CA LEU A 6 6.71 -2.90 -7.80
C LEU A 6 5.58 -3.36 -6.89
N ARG A 7 5.80 -3.27 -5.58
CA ARG A 7 4.75 -3.37 -4.55
C ARG A 7 4.66 -2.07 -3.76
N ALA A 8 3.55 -1.33 -3.93
CA ALA A 8 3.27 -0.11 -3.17
C ALA A 8 2.36 -0.43 -1.97
N SER A 9 2.66 0.14 -0.79
CA SER A 9 1.89 -0.10 0.43
C SER A 9 2.10 1.00 1.47
N GLY A 10 1.20 1.07 2.46
CA GLY A 10 1.41 1.91 3.64
C GLY A 10 2.65 1.49 4.44
N LYS A 11 3.31 2.48 5.05
CA LYS A 11 4.53 2.30 5.86
C LYS A 11 4.34 1.39 7.08
N ASP A 12 3.10 1.23 7.53
CA ASP A 12 2.70 0.34 8.62
C ASP A 12 2.97 -1.14 8.32
N LEU A 13 3.00 -1.53 7.04
CA LEU A 13 3.23 -2.92 6.65
C LEU A 13 4.71 -3.31 6.50
N ILE A 14 5.65 -2.36 6.67
CA ILE A 14 7.09 -2.61 6.51
C ILE A 14 7.57 -3.69 7.50
N GLN A 15 7.24 -3.50 8.78
CA GLN A 15 7.76 -4.33 9.88
C GLN A 15 7.10 -5.71 9.98
N ASN A 16 6.13 -6.03 9.12
CA ASN A 16 5.38 -7.29 9.14
C ASN A 16 5.25 -7.88 7.74
N HIS A 17 4.11 -7.68 7.08
CA HIS A 17 3.73 -8.19 5.78
C HIS A 17 4.84 -8.02 4.73
N LEU A 18 5.42 -6.83 4.57
CA LEU A 18 6.46 -6.61 3.54
C LEU A 18 7.77 -7.35 3.86
N THR A 19 8.09 -7.49 5.14
CA THR A 19 9.22 -8.32 5.57
C THR A 19 8.95 -9.80 5.28
N TYR A 20 7.77 -10.32 5.67
CA TYR A 20 7.38 -11.70 5.40
C TYR A 20 7.28 -11.99 3.89
N TYR A 21 6.82 -11.01 3.11
CA TYR A 21 6.74 -11.07 1.66
C TYR A 21 8.11 -11.37 1.03
N ILE A 22 9.18 -10.70 1.49
CA ILE A 22 10.56 -10.96 1.03
C ILE A 22 11.00 -12.36 1.46
N TYR A 23 10.86 -12.70 2.74
CA TYR A 23 11.25 -14.03 3.25
C TYR A 23 10.59 -15.18 2.48
N ASN A 24 9.29 -15.08 2.22
CA ASN A 24 8.57 -16.13 1.48
C ASN A 24 9.04 -16.23 0.01
N HIS A 25 9.32 -15.11 -0.67
CA HIS A 25 9.83 -15.17 -2.04
C HIS A 25 11.21 -15.82 -2.10
N CYS A 26 12.12 -15.45 -1.19
CA CYS A 26 13.44 -16.07 -1.11
C CYS A 26 13.36 -17.56 -0.73
N ALA A 27 12.39 -17.96 0.10
CA ALA A 27 12.21 -19.36 0.50
C ALA A 27 11.62 -20.24 -0.61
N ILE A 28 10.69 -19.71 -1.41
CA ILE A 28 10.05 -20.46 -2.51
C ILE A 28 10.98 -20.54 -3.73
N TRP A 29 11.74 -19.48 -4.01
CA TRP A 29 12.64 -19.40 -5.16
C TRP A 29 14.10 -19.19 -4.74
N PRO A 30 14.70 -20.12 -3.97
CA PRO A 30 16.02 -19.90 -3.39
C PRO A 30 17.14 -19.78 -4.44
N ASN A 31 16.95 -20.38 -5.63
CA ASN A 31 17.94 -20.38 -6.71
C ASN A 31 17.49 -19.56 -7.94
N GLU A 32 16.36 -18.87 -7.86
CA GLU A 32 15.78 -18.09 -8.96
C GLU A 32 15.59 -16.63 -8.50
N GLU A 33 16.71 -15.94 -8.29
CA GLU A 33 16.73 -14.53 -7.84
C GLU A 33 16.00 -13.59 -8.81
N ASP A 34 15.91 -13.96 -10.09
CA ASP A 34 15.15 -13.24 -11.11
C ASP A 34 13.63 -13.25 -10.84
N LYS A 35 13.14 -14.15 -9.98
CA LYS A 35 11.75 -14.19 -9.52
C LYS A 35 11.52 -13.42 -8.22
N TRP A 36 12.58 -12.90 -7.59
CA TRP A 36 12.44 -12.12 -6.36
C TRP A 36 11.83 -10.73 -6.64
N PRO A 37 11.16 -10.12 -5.65
CA PRO A 37 10.59 -8.79 -5.81
C PRO A 37 11.66 -7.74 -6.17
N LYS A 38 11.41 -6.94 -7.21
CA LYS A 38 12.38 -5.91 -7.65
C LYS A 38 12.30 -4.61 -6.85
N GLY A 39 11.13 -4.28 -6.30
CA GLY A 39 10.94 -2.99 -5.63
C GLY A 39 9.73 -2.95 -4.70
N VAL A 40 9.89 -2.22 -3.59
CA VAL A 40 8.83 -1.94 -2.63
C VAL A 40 8.81 -0.43 -2.34
N ARG A 41 7.63 0.20 -2.45
CA ARG A 41 7.45 1.63 -2.16
C ARG A 41 6.49 1.80 -0.98
N ALA A 42 6.97 2.43 0.08
CA ALA A 42 6.14 2.75 1.24
C ALA A 42 5.57 4.18 1.15
N ASN A 43 4.28 4.35 1.42
CA ASN A 43 3.65 5.67 1.58
C ASN A 43 3.20 5.92 3.04
N GLY A 44 3.09 7.20 3.41
CA GLY A 44 2.52 7.59 4.69
C GLY A 44 1.01 7.32 4.75
N HIS A 45 0.43 7.44 5.95
CA HIS A 45 -1.02 7.42 6.11
C HIS A 45 -1.61 8.70 5.51
N LEU A 46 -2.75 8.55 4.84
CA LEU A 46 -3.47 9.67 4.26
C LEU A 46 -4.09 10.52 5.38
N MET A 47 -3.97 11.83 5.22
CA MET A 47 -4.57 12.84 6.09
C MET A 47 -5.71 13.51 5.33
N LEU A 48 -6.80 13.84 6.01
CA LEU A 48 -7.93 14.58 5.44
C LEU A 48 -8.04 15.93 6.15
N ASN A 49 -7.96 17.03 5.39
CA ASN A 49 -7.94 18.39 5.93
C ASN A 49 -6.86 18.61 7.02
N SER A 50 -5.65 18.09 6.79
CA SER A 50 -4.53 18.11 7.75
C SER A 50 -4.77 17.38 9.08
N ALA A 51 -5.89 16.67 9.21
CA ALA A 51 -6.23 15.86 10.37
C ALA A 51 -6.22 14.36 10.02
N LYS A 52 -6.02 13.53 11.04
CA LYS A 52 -6.08 12.08 10.89
C LYS A 52 -7.50 11.70 10.49
N MET A 53 -7.65 10.80 9.52
CA MET A 53 -8.97 10.28 9.20
C MET A 53 -9.48 9.43 10.36
N SER A 54 -10.65 9.79 10.88
CA SER A 54 -11.29 9.12 12.01
C SER A 54 -12.81 9.18 11.86
N LYS A 55 -13.46 8.01 11.95
CA LYS A 55 -14.93 7.91 11.89
C LYS A 55 -15.60 8.58 13.09
N SER A 56 -14.98 8.55 14.27
CA SER A 56 -15.56 9.09 15.50
C SER A 56 -15.52 10.62 15.56
N GLU A 57 -14.59 11.26 14.83
CA GLU A 57 -14.44 12.72 14.77
C GLU A 57 -15.21 13.34 13.59
N GLY A 58 -15.95 12.53 12.83
CA GLY A 58 -16.65 12.96 11.60
C GLY A 58 -15.73 13.27 10.41
N ASN A 59 -14.40 13.19 10.59
CA ASN A 59 -13.39 13.43 9.55
C ASN A 59 -13.05 12.12 8.82
N PHE A 60 -14.02 11.56 8.11
CA PHE A 60 -13.86 10.33 7.35
C PHE A 60 -14.60 10.44 6.02
N LEU A 61 -13.98 9.92 4.96
CA LEU A 61 -14.50 9.93 3.60
C LEU A 61 -14.19 8.58 2.97
N THR A 62 -15.20 7.84 2.55
CA THR A 62 -15.01 6.61 1.77
C THR A 62 -14.64 6.93 0.33
N LEU A 63 -14.06 5.96 -0.39
CA LEU A 63 -13.74 6.15 -1.81
C LEU A 63 -14.99 6.49 -2.63
N SER A 64 -16.12 5.82 -2.40
CA SER A 64 -17.37 6.07 -3.12
C SER A 64 -17.89 7.49 -2.87
N GLU A 65 -17.92 7.94 -1.61
CA GLU A 65 -18.31 9.31 -1.26
C GLU A 65 -17.36 10.35 -1.87
N SER A 66 -16.06 10.03 -1.96
CA SER A 66 -15.06 10.92 -2.57
C SER A 66 -15.33 11.14 -4.05
N ILE A 67 -15.63 10.06 -4.79
CA ILE A 67 -15.92 10.10 -6.22
C ILE A 67 -17.24 10.83 -6.48
N GLU A 68 -18.28 10.57 -5.69
CA GLU A 68 -19.57 11.27 -5.84
C GLU A 68 -19.45 12.78 -5.58
N LYS A 69 -18.58 13.18 -4.65
CA LYS A 69 -18.40 14.58 -4.27
C LYS A 69 -17.48 15.37 -5.18
N PHE A 70 -16.43 14.73 -5.74
CA PHE A 70 -15.36 15.42 -6.47
C PHE A 70 -15.08 14.88 -7.88
N SER A 71 -15.80 13.86 -8.35
CA SER A 71 -15.50 13.05 -9.53
C SER A 71 -14.23 12.18 -9.39
N ALA A 72 -14.04 11.21 -10.29
CA ALA A 72 -12.89 10.32 -10.27
C ALA A 72 -11.56 11.03 -10.62
N ASP A 73 -11.61 12.06 -11.48
CA ASP A 73 -10.42 12.83 -11.88
C ASP A 73 -10.15 14.00 -10.93
N GLY A 74 -11.17 14.49 -10.22
CA GLY A 74 -11.06 15.61 -9.31
C GLY A 74 -10.71 15.24 -7.86
N MET A 75 -10.77 13.96 -7.50
CA MET A 75 -10.36 13.44 -6.17
C MET A 75 -8.85 13.31 -6.01
#